data_AF-A0A7W5J4J1-F1
#
_entry.id   AF-A0A7W5J4J1-F1
#
_cell.length_a   1.000
_cell.length_b   1.000
_cell.length_c   1.000
_cell.angle_alpha   90.00
_cell.angle_beta   90.00
_cell.angle_gamma   90.00
#
_symmetry.space_group_name_H-M   'P 1'
#
loop_
_entity.id
_entity.type
_entity.pdbx_description
1 polymer ?
#
loop_
_entity_poly.entity_id
_entity_poly.type
_entity_poly.pdbx_seq_one_letter_code
_entity_poly.pdbx_strand_id
1 'polypeptide(L)'
;MRRLLIAAGVFGAVALTLGLIGIVEARDGSHSPAAPIYGVQLPDGYRDWPLVAPAQEAAPLDELRVIVGNPIAMRAYRDNIRPFPDGSVLVKRAWKHEQSPDFEPASIPGAATTVQVMVKDSKRYASTGGWGYGRFIDGRPVDEAQHRTCHACHAARVSDRDYVFTRYAS
;
A
#
# COMPACT_ATOMS: atom_id res chain seq x y z
N MET A 1 25.88 93.03 -1.28
CA MET A 1 24.49 93.40 -0.91
C MET A 1 23.79 92.16 -0.35
N ARG A 2 23.14 92.27 0.81
CA ARG A 2 22.12 91.38 1.45
C ARG A 2 22.19 89.87 1.14
N ARG A 3 22.58 89.03 2.12
CA ARG A 3 21.68 88.34 3.08
C ARG A 3 20.59 87.48 2.41
N LEU A 4 20.69 86.15 2.48
CA LEU A 4 19.90 85.28 3.36
C LEU A 4 20.13 83.78 3.09
N LEU A 5 20.19 83.04 4.18
CA LEU A 5 20.35 81.60 4.34
C LEU A 5 19.04 80.84 4.05
N ILE A 6 19.15 79.51 3.92
CA ILE A 6 18.26 78.40 4.36
C ILE A 6 18.44 77.27 3.32
N ALA A 7 19.28 76.24 3.58
CA ALA A 7 18.98 74.98 4.29
C ALA A 7 17.85 74.18 3.61
N ALA A 8 17.82 72.86 3.52
CA ALA A 8 18.72 71.73 3.73
C ALA A 8 17.90 70.53 3.21
N GLY A 9 18.53 69.45 2.74
CA GLY A 9 17.79 68.21 2.50
C GLY A 9 18.42 67.31 1.44
N VAL A 10 19.50 66.64 1.80
CA VAL A 10 19.95 65.44 1.08
C VAL A 10 19.00 64.31 1.49
N PHE A 11 18.09 63.91 0.60
CA PHE A 11 17.36 62.66 0.74
C PHE A 11 17.97 61.63 -0.21
N GLY A 12 18.69 60.67 0.38
CA GLY A 12 19.24 59.52 -0.32
C GLY A 12 18.14 58.61 -0.85
N ALA A 13 18.28 58.18 -2.10
CA ALA A 13 17.39 57.22 -2.73
C ALA A 13 17.66 55.82 -2.14
N VAL A 14 16.66 55.27 -1.43
CA VAL A 14 16.63 53.86 -1.01
C VAL A 14 15.91 53.07 -2.10
N ALA A 15 16.65 52.26 -2.85
CA ALA A 15 16.08 51.31 -3.81
C ALA A 15 15.49 50.11 -3.05
N LEU A 16 14.16 49.97 -3.07
CA LEU A 16 13.47 48.76 -2.58
C LEU A 16 13.59 47.65 -3.63
N THR A 17 14.38 46.62 -3.35
CA THR A 17 14.31 45.35 -4.05
C THR A 17 13.19 44.50 -3.46
N LEU A 18 12.09 44.35 -4.19
CA LEU A 18 11.02 43.40 -3.87
C LEU A 18 11.54 41.97 -4.09
N GLY A 19 11.97 41.31 -3.03
CA GLY A 19 12.24 39.87 -3.04
C GLY A 19 10.93 39.09 -3.09
N LEU A 20 10.69 38.37 -4.19
CA LEU A 20 9.67 37.31 -4.23
C LEU A 20 10.13 36.15 -3.34
N ILE A 21 9.58 36.08 -2.12
CA ILE A 21 9.67 34.88 -1.30
C ILE A 21 8.69 33.88 -1.92
N GLY A 22 9.22 32.97 -2.73
CA GLY A 22 8.49 31.78 -3.15
C GLY A 22 8.18 30.94 -1.90
N ILE A 23 6.91 30.91 -1.51
CA ILE A 23 6.41 29.97 -0.51
C ILE A 23 6.53 28.59 -1.15
N VAL A 24 7.59 27.86 -0.81
CA VAL A 24 7.64 26.42 -1.04
C VAL A 24 6.68 25.83 0.00
N GLU A 25 5.44 25.57 -0.42
CA GLU A 25 4.57 24.69 0.34
C GLU A 25 5.28 23.34 0.44
N ALA A 26 5.81 23.06 1.62
CA ALA A 26 6.22 21.71 1.98
C ALA A 26 4.98 20.85 1.78
N ARG A 27 5.04 19.94 0.79
CA ARG A 27 4.06 18.87 0.66
C ARG A 27 4.13 18.10 1.97
N ASP A 28 3.11 18.25 2.80
CA ASP A 28 2.89 17.37 3.93
C ASP A 28 2.94 15.95 3.36
N GLY A 29 3.94 15.17 3.79
CA GLY A 29 4.07 13.77 3.44
C GLY A 29 2.89 13.04 4.03
N SER A 30 1.78 13.01 3.29
CA SER A 30 0.56 12.32 3.66
C SER A 30 0.93 10.87 3.94
N HIS A 31 0.96 10.49 5.22
CA HIS A 31 1.18 9.11 5.59
C HIS A 31 0.07 8.27 4.95
N SER A 32 0.45 7.30 4.11
CA SER A 32 -0.51 6.40 3.47
C SER A 32 -1.43 5.78 4.53
N PRO A 33 -2.76 5.72 4.30
CA PRO A 33 -3.69 5.14 5.26
C PRO A 33 -3.28 3.73 5.67
N ALA A 34 -3.22 3.47 6.98
CA ALA A 34 -2.78 2.20 7.54
C ALA A 34 -3.97 1.40 8.09
N ALA A 35 -3.90 0.08 7.96
CA ALA A 35 -4.84 -0.85 8.55
C ALA A 35 -4.90 -0.66 10.08
N PRO A 36 -6.10 -0.56 10.68
CA PRO A 36 -6.24 -0.57 12.13
C PRO A 36 -5.60 -1.85 12.69
N ILE A 37 -5.19 -1.80 13.96
CA ILE A 37 -4.57 -2.88 14.77
C ILE A 37 -3.23 -3.46 14.28
N TYR A 38 -2.95 -3.47 12.98
CA TYR A 38 -1.68 -3.97 12.43
C TYR A 38 -0.75 -2.86 11.94
N GLY A 39 -1.30 -1.72 11.51
CA GLY A 39 -0.53 -0.62 10.92
C GLY A 39 0.11 -1.01 9.58
N VAL A 40 -0.45 -2.00 8.87
CA VAL A 40 -0.05 -2.38 7.52
C VAL A 40 -0.59 -1.35 6.53
N GLN A 41 0.24 -0.89 5.60
CA GLN A 41 -0.15 0.02 4.52
C GLN A 41 -0.16 -0.71 3.18
N LEU A 42 -0.73 -0.07 2.15
CA LEU A 42 -0.51 -0.50 0.78
C LEU A 42 0.96 -0.26 0.40
N PRO A 43 1.73 -1.29 0.02
CA PRO A 43 3.12 -1.10 -0.38
C PRO A 43 3.20 -0.35 -1.71
N ASP A 44 4.10 0.61 -1.84
CA ASP A 44 4.32 1.29 -3.12
C ASP A 44 4.85 0.31 -4.18
N GLY A 45 4.44 0.52 -5.44
CA GLY A 45 4.91 -0.28 -6.58
C GLY A 45 4.48 -1.75 -6.58
N TYR A 46 3.62 -2.19 -5.66
CA TYR A 46 3.21 -3.61 -5.57
C TYR A 46 2.57 -4.16 -6.85
N ARG A 47 2.03 -3.29 -7.71
CA ARG A 47 1.41 -3.68 -8.98
C ARG A 47 2.42 -4.26 -9.97
N ASP A 48 3.70 -3.93 -9.81
CA ASP A 48 4.80 -4.39 -10.66
C ASP A 48 5.53 -5.60 -10.05
N TRP A 49 5.08 -6.08 -8.88
CA TRP A 49 5.70 -7.23 -8.23
C TRP A 49 5.38 -8.53 -8.98
N PRO A 50 6.29 -9.52 -8.97
CA PRO A 50 6.08 -10.79 -9.64
C PRO A 50 4.81 -11.51 -9.16
N LEU A 51 4.12 -12.14 -10.11
CA LEU A 51 3.01 -13.05 -9.85
C LEU A 51 3.47 -14.22 -8.99
N VAL A 52 2.70 -14.51 -7.94
CA VAL A 52 2.81 -15.75 -7.17
C VAL A 52 1.84 -16.79 -7.72
N ALA A 53 0.54 -16.48 -7.75
CA ALA A 53 -0.48 -17.35 -8.34
C ALA A 53 -1.82 -16.61 -8.50
N PRO A 54 -2.64 -17.01 -9.48
CA PRO A 54 -4.05 -16.65 -9.54
C PRO A 54 -4.88 -17.55 -8.63
N ALA A 55 -6.09 -17.10 -8.29
CA ALA A 55 -7.15 -17.89 -7.70
C ALA A 55 -8.52 -17.36 -8.16
N GLN A 56 -9.51 -18.22 -8.20
CA GLN A 56 -10.91 -17.82 -8.37
C GLN A 56 -11.67 -18.21 -7.11
N GLU A 57 -12.44 -17.28 -6.56
CA GLU A 57 -13.40 -17.57 -5.50
C GLU A 57 -14.80 -17.53 -6.08
N ALA A 58 -15.55 -18.61 -5.86
CA ALA A 58 -16.92 -18.73 -6.29
C ALA A 58 -17.87 -17.76 -5.53
N ALA A 59 -19.16 -17.83 -5.85
CA ALA A 59 -20.20 -17.17 -5.10
C ALA A 59 -20.07 -17.44 -3.58
N PRO A 60 -20.37 -16.44 -2.72
CA PRO A 60 -21.05 -15.18 -3.04
C PRO A 60 -20.11 -14.02 -3.40
N LEU A 61 -18.80 -14.17 -3.20
CA LEU A 61 -17.86 -13.08 -3.45
C LEU A 61 -17.58 -12.90 -4.95
N ASP A 62 -17.51 -14.03 -5.67
CA ASP A 62 -17.41 -14.06 -7.13
C ASP A 62 -16.23 -13.21 -7.64
N GLU A 63 -15.03 -13.60 -7.20
CA GLU A 63 -13.81 -12.83 -7.39
C GLU A 63 -12.73 -13.59 -8.16
N LEU A 64 -12.14 -12.91 -9.13
CA LEU A 64 -10.82 -13.23 -9.67
C LEU A 64 -9.76 -12.59 -8.79
N ARG A 65 -8.77 -13.38 -8.39
CA ARG A 65 -7.74 -12.97 -7.43
C ARG A 65 -6.36 -13.26 -7.98
N VAL A 66 -5.45 -12.33 -7.74
CA VAL A 66 -4.04 -12.48 -8.06
C VAL A 66 -3.22 -12.15 -6.84
N ILE A 67 -2.29 -13.03 -6.49
CA ILE A 67 -1.30 -12.80 -5.45
C ILE A 67 0.01 -12.39 -6.11
N VAL A 68 0.58 -11.28 -5.68
CA VAL A 68 1.94 -10.85 -6.02
C VAL A 68 2.81 -10.82 -4.77
N GLY A 69 4.11 -11.02 -4.93
CA GLY A 69 5.05 -11.09 -3.82
C GLY A 69 6.25 -10.18 -4.03
N ASN A 70 6.72 -9.54 -2.96
CA ASN A 70 7.97 -8.79 -3.02
C ASN A 70 9.18 -9.74 -3.26
N PRO A 71 10.38 -9.23 -3.58
CA PRO A 71 11.54 -10.09 -3.86
C PRO A 71 11.89 -11.07 -2.75
N ILE A 72 11.65 -10.72 -1.47
CA ILE A 72 11.89 -11.61 -0.33
C ILE A 72 10.91 -12.79 -0.36
N ALA A 73 9.61 -12.52 -0.50
CA ALA A 73 8.59 -13.55 -0.60
C ALA A 73 8.79 -14.44 -1.83
N MET A 74 9.17 -13.86 -2.98
CA MET A 74 9.41 -14.62 -4.21
C MET A 74 10.61 -15.57 -4.08
N ARG A 75 11.70 -15.14 -3.45
CA ARG A 75 12.83 -16.04 -3.14
C ARG A 75 12.38 -17.16 -2.19
N ALA A 76 11.65 -16.83 -1.14
CA ALA A 76 11.14 -17.83 -0.21
C ALA A 76 10.22 -18.87 -0.89
N TYR A 77 9.42 -18.48 -1.89
CA TYR A 77 8.66 -19.43 -2.69
C TYR A 77 9.54 -20.33 -3.56
N ARG A 78 10.49 -19.74 -4.31
CA ARG A 78 11.35 -20.48 -5.26
C ARG A 78 12.28 -21.46 -4.54
N ASP A 79 12.77 -21.07 -3.37
CA ASP A 79 13.71 -21.86 -2.58
C ASP A 79 12.98 -22.75 -1.55
N ASN A 80 11.64 -22.76 -1.57
CA ASN A 80 10.79 -23.51 -0.64
C ASN A 80 11.09 -23.24 0.84
N ILE A 81 11.37 -21.98 1.19
CA ILE A 81 11.68 -21.55 2.55
C ILE A 81 10.38 -21.31 3.33
N ARG A 82 10.26 -21.98 4.48
CA ARG A 82 9.23 -21.75 5.49
C ARG A 82 9.84 -21.83 6.90
N PRO A 83 9.41 -20.99 7.87
CA PRO A 83 8.50 -19.84 7.69
C PRO A 83 9.07 -18.79 6.73
N PHE A 84 8.20 -17.92 6.20
CA PHE A 84 8.66 -16.80 5.36
C PHE A 84 9.61 -15.91 6.17
N PRO A 85 10.70 -15.40 5.57
CA PRO A 85 11.59 -14.44 6.22
C PRO A 85 10.86 -13.14 6.55
N ASP A 86 11.29 -12.48 7.64
CA ASP A 86 10.84 -11.12 7.96
C ASP A 86 11.10 -10.17 6.78
N GLY A 87 10.17 -9.24 6.57
CA GLY A 87 10.13 -8.38 5.39
C GLY A 87 9.44 -9.02 4.17
N SER A 88 9.02 -10.28 4.23
CA SER A 88 8.16 -10.85 3.19
C SER A 88 6.82 -10.11 3.12
N VAL A 89 6.40 -9.74 1.91
CA VAL A 89 5.10 -9.11 1.69
C VAL A 89 4.38 -9.82 0.55
N LEU A 90 3.12 -10.18 0.81
CA LEU A 90 2.20 -10.72 -0.19
C LEU A 90 1.02 -9.76 -0.34
N VAL A 91 0.63 -9.50 -1.58
CA VAL A 91 -0.54 -8.66 -1.89
C VAL A 91 -1.51 -9.44 -2.75
N LYS A 92 -2.74 -9.60 -2.26
CA LYS A 92 -3.89 -10.10 -3.00
C LYS A 92 -4.63 -8.94 -3.63
N ARG A 93 -4.74 -8.96 -4.94
CA ARG A 93 -5.60 -8.08 -5.72
C ARG A 93 -6.83 -8.86 -6.12
N ALA A 94 -8.00 -8.28 -5.93
CA ALA A 94 -9.27 -8.92 -6.25
C ALA A 94 -10.14 -8.03 -7.13
N TRP A 95 -10.83 -8.66 -8.07
CA TRP A 95 -11.80 -8.07 -8.98
C TRP A 95 -13.02 -8.97 -9.06
N LYS A 96 -14.16 -8.41 -9.45
CA LYS A 96 -15.30 -9.20 -9.88
C LYS A 96 -14.94 -10.06 -11.08
N HIS A 97 -15.49 -11.27 -11.09
CA HIS A 97 -15.49 -12.14 -12.25
C HIS A 97 -16.42 -11.56 -13.31
N GLU A 98 -15.93 -11.40 -14.54
CA GLU A 98 -16.73 -10.89 -15.66
C GLU A 98 -16.52 -11.76 -16.91
N GLN A 99 -17.59 -12.02 -17.64
CA GLN A 99 -17.53 -12.75 -18.91
C GLN A 99 -16.79 -11.92 -19.95
N SER A 100 -15.84 -12.52 -20.70
CA SER A 100 -15.13 -11.79 -21.75
C SER A 100 -16.08 -11.46 -22.90
N PRO A 101 -16.15 -10.19 -23.35
CA PRO A 101 -16.93 -9.81 -24.53
C PRO A 101 -16.25 -10.25 -25.84
N ASP A 102 -14.93 -10.50 -25.79
CA ASP A 102 -14.11 -10.78 -26.96
C ASP A 102 -13.88 -12.28 -27.19
N PHE A 103 -14.12 -13.12 -26.17
CA PHE A 103 -13.91 -14.56 -26.25
C PHE A 103 -14.80 -15.33 -25.27
N GLU A 104 -15.92 -15.86 -25.78
CA GLU A 104 -17.00 -16.49 -24.99
C GLU A 104 -16.52 -17.59 -23.99
N PRO A 105 -15.51 -18.42 -24.30
CA PRO A 105 -15.04 -19.41 -23.31
C PRO A 105 -14.23 -18.83 -22.14
N ALA A 106 -13.86 -17.55 -22.17
CA ALA A 106 -12.99 -16.93 -21.18
C ALA A 106 -13.68 -15.86 -20.32
N SER A 107 -13.13 -15.66 -19.13
CA SER A 107 -13.50 -14.57 -18.24
C SER A 107 -12.34 -13.63 -17.98
N ILE A 108 -12.66 -12.38 -17.65
CA ILE A 108 -11.71 -11.31 -17.39
C ILE A 108 -11.98 -10.64 -16.03
N PRO A 109 -11.01 -9.90 -15.47
CA PRO A 109 -11.25 -9.04 -14.32
C PRO A 109 -12.22 -7.90 -14.66
N GLY A 110 -13.31 -7.79 -13.90
CA GLY A 110 -14.23 -6.65 -13.92
C GLY A 110 -13.84 -5.58 -12.88
N ALA A 111 -14.84 -5.06 -12.16
CA ALA A 111 -14.62 -4.04 -11.12
C ALA A 111 -13.68 -4.53 -10.01
N ALA A 112 -12.69 -3.70 -9.64
CA ALA A 112 -11.81 -4.00 -8.51
C ALA A 112 -12.62 -4.01 -7.19
N THR A 113 -12.33 -4.97 -6.31
CA THR A 113 -13.06 -5.12 -5.04
C THR A 113 -12.17 -4.78 -3.85
N THR A 114 -11.09 -5.53 -3.66
CA THR A 114 -10.18 -5.36 -2.52
C THR A 114 -8.73 -5.51 -2.91
N VAL A 115 -7.88 -4.82 -2.16
CA VAL A 115 -6.47 -5.14 -2.05
C VAL A 115 -6.22 -5.61 -0.62
N GLN A 116 -5.62 -6.77 -0.45
CA GLN A 116 -5.31 -7.34 0.86
C GLN A 116 -3.81 -7.60 0.94
N VAL A 117 -3.20 -7.18 2.04
CA VAL A 117 -1.75 -7.21 2.24
C VAL A 117 -1.47 -8.05 3.47
N MET A 118 -0.44 -8.88 3.41
CA MET A 118 0.15 -9.47 4.61
C MET A 118 1.66 -9.24 4.63
N VAL A 119 2.16 -8.81 5.79
CA VAL A 119 3.57 -8.45 6.02
C VAL A 119 4.14 -9.34 7.11
N LYS A 120 5.27 -9.98 6.84
CA LYS A 120 6.01 -10.77 7.83
C LYS A 120 6.92 -9.86 8.66
N ASP A 121 6.71 -9.86 9.96
CA ASP A 121 7.61 -9.30 10.96
C ASP A 121 7.37 -10.07 12.27
N SER A 122 8.27 -11.02 12.55
CA SER A 122 8.19 -11.95 13.67
C SER A 122 8.13 -11.24 15.04
N LYS A 123 8.73 -10.05 15.15
CA LYS A 123 8.76 -9.28 16.39
C LYS A 123 7.51 -8.42 16.53
N ARG A 124 7.17 -7.66 15.49
CA ARG A 124 6.02 -6.74 15.51
C ARG A 124 4.69 -7.48 15.61
N TYR A 125 4.59 -8.65 15.00
CA TYR A 125 3.35 -9.43 14.90
C TYR A 125 3.44 -10.77 15.63
N ALA A 126 4.13 -10.81 16.78
CA ALA A 126 4.36 -12.03 17.55
C ALA A 126 3.07 -12.77 17.93
N SER A 127 2.00 -12.04 18.24
CA SER A 127 0.70 -12.62 18.62
C SER A 127 -0.09 -13.24 17.46
N THR A 128 0.35 -13.03 16.22
CA THR A 128 -0.32 -13.51 14.99
C THR A 128 0.62 -14.34 14.12
N GLY A 129 1.57 -15.04 14.75
CA GLY A 129 2.50 -15.91 14.04
C GLY A 129 3.49 -15.15 13.14
N GLY A 130 3.76 -13.89 13.47
CA GLY A 130 4.65 -13.01 12.71
C GLY A 130 4.00 -12.31 11.51
N TRP A 131 2.67 -12.36 11.36
CA TRP A 131 1.98 -11.72 10.23
C TRP A 131 1.06 -10.57 10.64
N GLY A 132 1.28 -9.40 10.04
CA GLY A 132 0.34 -8.29 10.06
C GLY A 132 -0.52 -8.32 8.80
N TYR A 133 -1.79 -7.88 8.92
CA TYR A 133 -2.75 -7.93 7.83
C TYR A 133 -3.33 -6.54 7.53
N GLY A 134 -3.61 -6.27 6.26
CA GLY A 134 -4.34 -5.10 5.81
C GLY A 134 -5.37 -5.47 4.76
N ARG A 135 -6.54 -4.85 4.80
CA ARG A 135 -7.59 -4.97 3.79
C ARG A 135 -8.07 -3.58 3.40
N PHE A 136 -8.07 -3.33 2.11
CA PHE A 136 -8.31 -2.00 1.53
C PHE A 136 -9.38 -2.07 0.45
N ILE A 137 -10.25 -1.06 0.42
CA ILE A 137 -11.22 -0.78 -0.64
C ILE A 137 -10.92 0.64 -1.12
N ASP A 138 -10.71 0.81 -2.43
CA ASP A 138 -10.36 2.10 -3.05
C ASP A 138 -9.21 2.83 -2.34
N GLY A 139 -8.19 2.08 -1.95
CA GLY A 139 -7.00 2.61 -1.27
C GLY A 139 -7.16 2.89 0.22
N ARG A 140 -8.36 2.73 0.79
CA ARG A 140 -8.65 3.02 2.20
C ARG A 140 -8.79 1.74 3.02
N PRO A 141 -8.25 1.68 4.25
CA PRO A 141 -8.39 0.51 5.10
C PRO A 141 -9.87 0.32 5.50
N VAL A 142 -10.31 -0.93 5.57
CA VAL A 142 -11.60 -1.26 6.19
C VAL A 142 -11.52 -1.13 7.71
N ASP A 143 -12.67 -1.24 8.39
CA ASP A 143 -12.76 -1.11 9.85
C ASP A 143 -11.96 -2.17 10.62
N GLU A 144 -11.81 -1.94 11.92
CA GLU A 144 -11.11 -2.82 12.84
C GLU A 144 -11.77 -4.20 12.97
N ALA A 145 -13.10 -4.27 12.96
CA ALA A 145 -13.83 -5.52 13.16
C ALA A 145 -13.49 -6.51 12.04
N GLN A 146 -13.41 -6.05 10.80
CA GLN A 146 -12.97 -6.86 9.67
C GLN A 146 -11.50 -7.29 9.81
N HIS A 147 -10.60 -6.40 10.23
CA HIS A 147 -9.18 -6.75 10.41
C HIS A 147 -8.96 -7.80 11.52
N ARG A 148 -9.76 -7.78 12.60
CA ARG A 148 -9.70 -8.79 13.68
C ARG A 148 -9.97 -10.22 13.19
N THR A 149 -10.64 -10.39 12.05
CA THR A 149 -10.93 -11.72 11.48
C THR A 149 -9.77 -12.35 10.70
N CYS A 150 -8.80 -11.54 10.25
CA CYS A 150 -7.77 -11.99 9.30
C CYS A 150 -6.93 -13.14 9.85
N HIS A 151 -6.27 -12.93 11.00
CA HIS A 151 -5.39 -13.96 11.55
C HIS A 151 -6.15 -15.22 11.95
N ALA A 152 -7.32 -15.09 12.60
CA ALA A 152 -8.12 -16.24 13.03
C ALA A 152 -8.47 -17.18 11.86
N CYS A 153 -8.86 -16.62 10.71
CA CYS A 153 -9.14 -17.41 9.52
C CYS A 153 -7.88 -18.12 8.98
N HIS A 154 -6.75 -17.42 8.90
CA HIS A 154 -5.49 -18.00 8.44
C HIS A 154 -4.96 -19.08 9.39
N ALA A 155 -5.03 -18.86 10.70
CA ALA A 155 -4.63 -19.81 11.72
C ALA A 155 -5.49 -21.08 11.71
N ALA A 156 -6.80 -20.93 11.53
CA ALA A 156 -7.74 -22.06 11.50
C ALA A 156 -7.59 -22.96 10.26
N ARG A 157 -6.96 -22.47 9.18
CA ARG A 157 -6.95 -23.16 7.88
C ARG A 157 -5.58 -23.55 7.36
N VAL A 158 -4.53 -22.78 7.68
CA VAL A 158 -3.20 -22.92 7.07
C VAL A 158 -2.07 -22.56 8.04
N SER A 159 -2.25 -22.82 9.34
CA SER A 159 -1.20 -22.58 10.35
C SER A 159 0.06 -23.42 10.11
N ASP A 160 -0.08 -24.62 9.56
CA ASP A 160 1.00 -25.53 9.15
C ASP A 160 1.82 -25.01 7.96
N ARG A 161 1.36 -23.95 7.29
CA ARG A 161 1.97 -23.38 6.08
C ARG A 161 2.41 -21.94 6.28
N ASP A 162 2.81 -21.62 7.51
CA ASP A 162 3.15 -20.28 7.96
C ASP A 162 2.03 -19.28 7.68
N TYR A 163 0.78 -19.70 7.88
CA TYR A 163 -0.41 -18.86 7.70
C TYR A 163 -0.61 -18.36 6.26
N VAL A 164 -0.02 -18.98 5.24
CA VAL A 164 -0.16 -18.56 3.82
C VAL A 164 -0.91 -19.61 2.99
N PHE A 165 -2.08 -19.22 2.45
CA PHE A 165 -2.89 -20.07 1.59
C PHE A 165 -2.25 -20.36 0.23
N THR A 166 -1.58 -19.36 -0.34
CA THR A 166 -1.10 -19.39 -1.71
C THR A 166 0.07 -20.34 -1.88
N ARG A 167 0.05 -21.16 -2.93
CA ARG A 167 1.20 -21.90 -3.43
C ARG A 167 1.75 -21.15 -4.64
N TYR A 168 3.06 -21.22 -4.85
CA TYR A 168 3.67 -20.61 -6.02
C TYR A 168 3.26 -21.39 -7.28
N ALA A 169 2.70 -20.69 -8.26
CA ALA A 169 2.39 -21.23 -9.57
C ALA A 169 3.61 -21.01 -10.49
N SER A 170 4.50 -22.00 -10.50
CA SER A 170 5.74 -22.04 -11.30
C SER A 170 5.72 -23.16 -12.32
#